data_AF-A0A9W9BIK2-F1
#
_entry.id   AF-A0A9W9BIK2-F1
#
_cell.length_a   1.000
_cell.length_b   1.000
_cell.length_c   1.000
_cell.angle_alpha   90.00
_cell.angle_beta   90.00
_cell.angle_gamma   90.00
#
_symmetry.space_group_name_H-M   'P 1'
#
loop_
_entity.id
_entity.type
_entity.pdbx_description
1 polymer ?
#
loop_
_entity_poly.entity_id
_entity_poly.type
_entity_poly.pdbx_seq_one_letter_code
_entity_poly.pdbx_strand_id
1 'polypeptide(L)'
;MFIEGRLSNDNSEYDTARGMAGKGTAMALSAKSVLFVQQMSDRSYRLYVGVTTPETLTRPGGPADPADMDKARATMLGPRGFYANWASNTRALIAASEGPWRPWPLYRLPIGLFSPESTDSGGTEGNINEPDQTHWKRTPGIVLLGDAAHLATPNGEGVNQAMYDSLVLFNTIMSELGDESGQTAYDEKKDQAVLERAITAYESDMRSRAREHIQSSIDLEDLMYADDGAARMIEMFGDSH
;
A
#
# COMPACT_ATOMS: atom_id res chain seq x y z
N MET A 1 0.60 -3.50 -9.90
CA MET A 1 -0.21 -2.26 -9.87
C MET A 1 -1.68 -2.61 -9.83
N PHE A 2 -2.54 -1.70 -9.38
CA PHE A 2 -3.99 -1.82 -9.53
C PHE A 2 -4.54 -0.85 -10.58
N ILE A 3 -5.67 -1.22 -11.17
CA ILE A 3 -6.52 -0.33 -11.94
C ILE A 3 -7.89 -0.36 -11.28
N GLU A 4 -8.33 0.79 -10.78
CA GLU A 4 -9.60 0.94 -10.08
C GLU A 4 -10.72 1.23 -11.09
N GLY A 5 -11.76 0.40 -11.03
CA GLY A 5 -13.02 0.58 -11.75
C GLY A 5 -14.21 0.60 -10.78
N ARG A 6 -15.40 0.91 -11.31
CA ARG A 6 -16.63 1.01 -10.52
C ARG A 6 -17.79 0.28 -11.19
N LEU A 7 -18.73 -0.22 -10.40
CA LEU A 7 -20.07 -0.60 -10.85
C LEU A 7 -21.09 0.18 -10.01
N SER A 8 -21.85 1.05 -10.65
CA SER A 8 -22.99 1.74 -10.07
C SER A 8 -24.16 0.77 -9.81
N ASN A 9 -25.17 1.23 -9.09
CA ASN A 9 -26.30 0.40 -8.67
C ASN A 9 -27.21 -0.03 -9.84
N ASP A 10 -27.15 0.69 -10.95
CA ASP A 10 -27.87 0.43 -12.21
C ASP A 10 -27.01 -0.30 -13.25
N ASN A 11 -25.77 -0.67 -12.90
CA ASN A 11 -24.88 -1.41 -13.78
C ASN A 11 -25.45 -2.81 -14.09
N SER A 12 -25.32 -3.26 -15.34
CA SER A 12 -25.85 -4.56 -15.78
C SER A 12 -25.26 -5.75 -15.03
N GLU A 13 -24.06 -5.61 -14.48
CA GLU A 13 -23.36 -6.67 -13.72
C GLU A 13 -23.40 -6.45 -12.20
N TYR A 14 -24.27 -5.54 -11.71
CA TYR A 14 -24.41 -5.29 -10.27
C TYR A 14 -24.80 -6.56 -9.50
N ASP A 15 -25.72 -7.37 -10.04
CA ASP A 15 -26.15 -8.61 -9.41
C ASP A 15 -25.05 -9.69 -9.41
N THR A 16 -24.21 -9.70 -10.44
CA THR A 16 -23.01 -10.54 -10.50
C THR A 16 -22.02 -10.14 -9.39
N ALA A 17 -21.77 -8.84 -9.22
CA ALA A 17 -20.89 -8.33 -8.17
C ALA A 17 -21.45 -8.63 -6.77
N ARG A 18 -22.76 -8.48 -6.61
CA ARG A 18 -23.47 -8.82 -5.37
C ARG A 18 -23.42 -10.30 -5.05
N GLY A 19 -23.57 -11.18 -6.05
CA GLY A 19 -23.43 -12.62 -5.87
C GLY A 19 -22.00 -13.02 -5.44
N MET A 20 -20.99 -12.31 -5.93
CA MET A 20 -19.58 -12.58 -5.61
C MET A 20 -19.16 -12.01 -4.25
N ALA A 21 -19.40 -10.73 -3.99
CA ALA A 21 -18.85 -10.01 -2.84
C ALA A 21 -19.88 -9.70 -1.73
N GLY A 22 -21.18 -9.84 -2.02
CA GLY A 22 -22.24 -9.51 -1.07
C GLY A 22 -22.11 -8.07 -0.54
N LYS A 23 -22.10 -7.92 0.79
CA LYS A 23 -21.91 -6.63 1.47
C LYS A 23 -20.46 -6.37 1.91
N GLY A 24 -19.51 -7.14 1.39
CA GLY A 24 -18.12 -7.08 1.81
C GLY A 24 -17.17 -7.03 0.62
N THR A 25 -16.07 -7.75 0.77
CA THR A 25 -15.02 -7.87 -0.25
C THR A 25 -14.91 -9.32 -0.67
N ALA A 26 -14.79 -9.56 -1.97
CA ALA A 26 -14.34 -10.82 -2.54
C ALA A 26 -13.02 -10.61 -3.28
N MET A 27 -12.20 -11.67 -3.30
CA MET A 27 -10.93 -11.71 -3.99
C MET A 27 -10.89 -12.93 -4.90
N ALA A 28 -10.38 -12.76 -6.12
CA ALA A 28 -10.05 -13.84 -7.02
C ALA A 28 -8.58 -13.69 -7.46
N LEU A 29 -7.84 -14.79 -7.48
CA LEU A 29 -6.40 -14.82 -7.73
C LEU A 29 -6.08 -15.77 -8.89
N SER A 30 -5.11 -15.38 -9.70
CA SER A 30 -4.41 -16.26 -10.65
C SER A 30 -2.92 -15.93 -10.64
N ALA A 31 -2.11 -16.70 -11.36
CA ALA A 31 -0.71 -16.34 -11.59
C ALA A 31 -0.61 -14.90 -12.12
N LYS A 32 0.05 -14.02 -11.35
CA LYS A 32 0.37 -12.62 -11.68
C LYS A 32 -0.82 -11.67 -11.89
N SER A 33 -2.04 -12.08 -11.58
CA SER A 33 -3.23 -11.22 -11.68
C SER A 33 -4.19 -11.46 -10.53
N VAL A 34 -4.83 -10.39 -10.06
CA VAL A 34 -5.80 -10.42 -8.96
C VAL A 34 -7.00 -9.54 -9.31
N LEU A 35 -8.18 -9.91 -8.80
CA LEU A 35 -9.37 -9.08 -8.84
C LEU A 35 -9.95 -8.97 -7.45
N PHE A 36 -10.08 -7.75 -6.95
CA PHE A 36 -10.89 -7.46 -5.78
C PHE A 36 -12.22 -6.84 -6.21
N VAL A 37 -13.29 -7.25 -5.56
CA VAL A 37 -14.63 -6.66 -5.71
C VAL A 37 -15.12 -6.29 -4.32
N GLN A 38 -15.32 -5.01 -4.06
CA GLN A 38 -15.66 -4.50 -2.74
C GLN A 38 -16.92 -3.64 -2.81
N GLN A 39 -17.91 -3.92 -1.96
CA GLN A 39 -19.06 -3.03 -1.79
C GLN A 39 -18.65 -1.78 -0.99
N MET A 40 -19.03 -0.62 -1.49
CA MET A 40 -18.83 0.67 -0.85
C MET A 40 -20.07 1.07 -0.03
N SER A 41 -19.93 2.11 0.81
CA SER A 41 -21.02 2.59 1.69
C SER A 41 -22.25 3.11 0.94
N ASP A 42 -22.07 3.57 -0.31
CA ASP A 42 -23.15 3.99 -1.20
C ASP A 42 -23.80 2.82 -1.98
N ARG A 43 -23.40 1.58 -1.65
CA ARG A 43 -23.80 0.30 -2.26
C ARG A 43 -23.23 0.04 -3.66
N SER A 44 -22.49 0.98 -4.24
CA SER A 44 -21.74 0.69 -5.47
C SER A 44 -20.61 -0.30 -5.19
N TYR A 45 -20.10 -0.96 -6.23
CA TYR A 45 -18.92 -1.83 -6.11
C TYR A 45 -17.69 -1.14 -6.69
N ARG A 46 -16.57 -1.19 -5.96
CA ARG A 46 -15.24 -0.92 -6.51
C ARG A 46 -14.59 -2.21 -6.95
N LEU A 47 -13.93 -2.14 -8.10
CA LEU A 47 -13.11 -3.21 -8.64
C LEU A 47 -11.67 -2.76 -8.58
N TYR A 48 -10.79 -3.61 -8.06
CA TYR A 48 -9.35 -3.43 -8.19
C TYR A 48 -8.79 -4.54 -9.05
N VAL A 49 -8.44 -4.18 -10.28
CA VAL A 49 -7.88 -5.06 -11.31
C VAL A 49 -6.37 -5.00 -11.19
N GLY A 50 -5.78 -6.00 -10.52
CA GLY A 50 -4.36 -6.03 -10.19
C GLY A 50 -3.53 -6.88 -11.16
N VAL A 51 -2.43 -6.31 -11.65
CA VAL A 51 -1.51 -6.96 -12.60
C VAL A 51 -0.06 -6.59 -12.31
N THR A 52 0.86 -7.52 -12.58
CA THR A 52 2.31 -7.26 -12.60
C THR A 52 2.75 -6.90 -14.01
N THR A 53 3.18 -5.65 -14.21
CA THR A 53 3.40 -5.07 -15.54
C THR A 53 4.33 -3.84 -15.46
N PRO A 54 4.99 -3.42 -16.56
CA PRO A 54 5.69 -2.14 -16.59
C PRO A 54 4.76 -0.95 -16.38
N GLU A 55 5.24 0.12 -15.73
CA GLU A 55 4.43 1.33 -15.48
C GLU A 55 3.90 1.98 -16.77
N THR A 56 4.53 1.74 -17.92
CA THR A 56 4.10 2.25 -19.22
C THR A 56 2.74 1.70 -19.66
N LEU A 57 2.21 0.66 -19.01
CA LEU A 57 0.93 0.05 -19.37
C LEU A 57 -0.21 1.08 -19.41
N THR A 58 -0.30 1.95 -18.40
CA THR A 58 -1.43 2.86 -18.18
C THR A 58 -1.08 4.34 -18.36
N ARG A 59 0.18 4.64 -18.69
CA ARG A 59 0.61 6.01 -19.04
C ARG A 59 -0.04 6.44 -20.36
N PRO A 60 -0.14 7.76 -20.65
CA PRO A 60 -0.71 8.26 -21.91
C PRO A 60 -0.11 7.56 -23.15
N GLY A 61 -0.97 7.04 -24.03
CA GLY A 61 -0.61 6.26 -25.21
C GLY A 61 -0.31 4.77 -24.94
N GLY A 62 -0.28 4.34 -23.69
CA GLY A 62 -0.05 2.97 -23.26
C GLY A 62 -1.12 1.98 -23.74
N PRO A 63 -0.87 0.66 -23.62
CA PRO A 63 -1.84 -0.37 -23.99
C PRO A 63 -3.15 -0.33 -23.19
N ALA A 64 -3.12 0.12 -21.93
CA ALA A 64 -4.30 0.31 -21.09
C ALA A 64 -4.41 1.74 -20.55
N ASP A 65 -4.16 2.72 -21.43
CA ASP A 65 -4.42 4.13 -21.16
C ASP A 65 -5.92 4.35 -20.86
N PRO A 66 -6.29 4.94 -19.70
CA PRO A 66 -7.68 5.27 -19.38
C PRO A 66 -8.37 6.22 -20.35
N ALA A 67 -7.63 6.96 -21.16
CA ALA A 67 -8.19 7.82 -22.21
C ALA A 67 -8.76 6.99 -23.39
N ASP A 68 -8.36 5.73 -23.52
CA ASP A 68 -8.83 4.78 -24.54
C ASP A 68 -9.36 3.50 -23.86
N MET A 69 -10.58 3.60 -23.35
CA MET A 69 -11.21 2.52 -22.58
C MET A 69 -11.43 1.24 -23.40
N ASP A 70 -11.66 1.34 -24.71
CA ASP A 70 -11.84 0.16 -25.57
C ASP A 70 -10.52 -0.61 -25.69
N LYS A 71 -9.41 0.10 -25.92
CA LYS A 71 -8.08 -0.49 -25.94
C LYS A 71 -7.68 -1.03 -24.56
N ALA A 72 -7.99 -0.31 -23.48
CA ALA A 72 -7.72 -0.77 -22.12
C ALA A 72 -8.47 -2.06 -21.78
N ARG A 73 -9.76 -2.16 -22.11
CA ARG A 73 -10.52 -3.39 -21.96
C ARG A 73 -9.98 -4.52 -22.82
N ALA A 74 -9.63 -4.25 -24.08
CA ALA A 74 -9.03 -5.25 -24.96
C ALA A 74 -7.70 -5.78 -24.40
N THR A 75 -6.89 -4.92 -23.79
CA THR A 75 -5.64 -5.30 -23.12
C THR A 75 -5.88 -6.17 -21.88
N MET A 76 -6.97 -5.95 -21.13
CA MET A 76 -7.31 -6.78 -19.98
C MET A 76 -7.97 -8.11 -20.37
N LEU A 77 -8.94 -8.07 -21.28
CA LEU A 77 -9.89 -9.16 -21.54
C LEU A 77 -9.67 -9.90 -22.86
N GLY A 78 -8.88 -9.36 -23.78
CA GLY A 78 -8.63 -9.97 -25.08
C GLY A 78 -7.96 -11.35 -24.99
N PRO A 79 -7.81 -12.06 -26.12
CA PRO A 79 -7.27 -13.42 -26.14
C PRO A 79 -5.86 -13.57 -25.55
N ARG A 80 -5.08 -12.48 -25.52
CA ARG A 80 -3.74 -12.41 -24.91
C ARG A 80 -3.70 -11.43 -23.73
N GLY A 81 -4.86 -11.03 -23.22
CA GLY A 81 -4.98 -10.11 -22.08
C GLY A 81 -4.73 -10.81 -20.76
N PHE A 82 -4.49 -10.03 -19.72
CA PHE A 82 -4.18 -10.52 -18.37
C PHE A 82 -5.27 -11.45 -17.80
N TYR A 83 -6.53 -11.23 -18.18
CA TYR A 83 -7.68 -11.99 -17.71
C TYR A 83 -8.25 -12.94 -18.77
N ALA A 84 -7.50 -13.25 -19.84
CA ALA A 84 -7.93 -14.07 -20.98
C ALA A 84 -8.63 -15.38 -20.57
N ASN A 85 -8.05 -16.10 -19.59
CA ASN A 85 -8.48 -17.43 -19.17
C ASN A 85 -9.31 -17.43 -17.87
N TRP A 86 -9.75 -16.26 -17.41
CA TRP A 86 -10.55 -16.15 -16.19
C TRP A 86 -12.01 -16.59 -16.43
N ALA A 87 -12.71 -16.92 -15.35
CA ALA A 87 -14.11 -17.29 -15.41
C ALA A 87 -14.99 -16.20 -16.04
N SER A 88 -16.08 -16.61 -16.70
CA SER A 88 -16.95 -15.69 -17.43
C SER A 88 -17.56 -14.60 -16.55
N ASN A 89 -17.93 -14.92 -15.32
CA ASN A 89 -18.50 -13.98 -14.35
C ASN A 89 -17.50 -12.90 -13.93
N THR A 90 -16.25 -13.25 -13.59
CA THR A 90 -15.23 -12.26 -13.21
C THR A 90 -14.81 -11.39 -14.38
N ARG A 91 -14.73 -11.98 -15.59
CA ARG A 91 -14.51 -11.23 -16.83
C ARG A 91 -15.65 -10.25 -17.14
N ALA A 92 -16.90 -10.64 -16.88
CA ALA A 92 -18.07 -9.77 -17.07
C ALA A 92 -18.01 -8.53 -16.15
N LEU A 93 -17.60 -8.70 -14.89
CA LEU A 93 -17.39 -7.57 -13.96
C LEU A 93 -16.37 -6.56 -14.50
N ILE A 94 -15.22 -7.03 -14.98
CA ILE A 94 -14.19 -6.15 -15.58
C ILE A 94 -14.74 -5.49 -16.85
N ALA A 95 -15.46 -6.23 -17.69
CA ALA A 95 -16.04 -5.69 -18.93
C ALA A 95 -17.08 -4.59 -18.69
N ALA A 96 -17.92 -4.75 -17.66
CA ALA A 96 -18.99 -3.81 -17.33
C ALA A 96 -18.55 -2.66 -16.42
N SER A 97 -17.33 -2.71 -15.85
CA SER A 97 -16.81 -1.66 -14.98
C SER A 97 -16.77 -0.30 -15.66
N GLU A 98 -17.38 0.71 -15.08
CA GLU A 98 -17.47 2.06 -15.63
C GLU A 98 -16.09 2.73 -15.73
N GLY A 99 -15.94 3.55 -16.77
CA GLY A 99 -14.76 4.38 -17.00
C GLY A 99 -14.96 5.84 -16.55
N PRO A 100 -13.89 6.65 -16.57
CA PRO A 100 -12.52 6.22 -16.85
C PRO A 100 -11.96 5.37 -15.70
N TRP A 101 -11.20 4.34 -16.03
CA TRP A 101 -10.47 3.58 -15.03
C TRP A 101 -9.38 4.45 -14.39
N ARG A 102 -9.12 4.26 -13.10
CA ARG A 102 -8.07 4.99 -12.38
C ARG A 102 -6.86 4.08 -12.16
N PRO A 103 -5.72 4.32 -12.85
CA PRO A 103 -4.50 3.60 -12.58
C PRO A 103 -3.98 3.93 -11.18
N TRP A 104 -3.52 2.90 -10.48
CA TRP A 104 -2.88 3.01 -9.18
C TRP A 104 -1.60 2.15 -9.16
N PRO A 105 -0.48 2.71 -9.65
CA PRO A 105 0.84 2.14 -9.39
C PRO A 105 1.07 2.00 -7.88
N LEU A 106 1.62 0.86 -7.46
CA LEU A 106 1.88 0.59 -6.05
C LEU A 106 3.36 0.79 -5.79
N TYR A 107 3.66 1.60 -4.77
CA TYR A 107 5.01 1.92 -4.34
C TYR A 107 5.18 1.55 -2.87
N ARG A 108 6.41 1.24 -2.49
CA ARG A 108 6.83 1.05 -1.12
C ARG A 108 8.23 1.59 -0.93
N LEU A 109 8.55 2.06 0.27
CA LEU A 109 9.93 2.39 0.62
C LEU A 109 10.79 1.11 0.70
N PRO A 110 12.11 1.21 0.45
CA PRO A 110 13.02 0.09 0.64
C PRO A 110 13.03 -0.36 2.11
N ILE A 111 12.73 -1.64 2.37
CA ILE A 111 12.74 -2.19 3.74
C ILE A 111 14.11 -2.07 4.42
N GLY A 112 15.19 -2.05 3.62
CA GLY A 112 16.56 -1.86 4.10
C GLY A 112 16.76 -0.56 4.88
N LEU A 113 15.98 0.48 4.59
CA LEU A 113 16.00 1.78 5.28
C LEU A 113 15.82 1.65 6.80
N PHE A 114 15.13 0.60 7.24
CA PHE A 114 14.76 0.35 8.63
C PHE A 114 15.57 -0.78 9.30
N SER A 115 16.66 -1.23 8.68
CA SER A 115 17.53 -2.26 9.28
C SER A 115 18.33 -1.69 10.48
N PRO A 116 18.54 -2.48 11.55
CA PRO A 116 19.33 -2.05 12.72
C PRO A 116 20.84 -1.98 12.46
N GLU A 117 21.33 -2.53 11.34
CA GLU A 117 22.75 -2.57 10.98
C GLU A 117 23.15 -1.45 10.01
N SER A 118 23.82 -0.42 10.54
CA SER A 118 24.93 0.24 9.86
C SER A 118 25.89 0.74 10.93
N THR A 119 26.77 -0.13 11.41
CA THR A 119 28.05 0.38 11.89
C THR A 119 28.73 1.05 10.70
N ASP A 120 29.23 2.26 10.92
CA ASP A 120 30.16 2.94 10.03
C ASP A 120 31.24 1.95 9.58
N SER A 121 31.02 1.30 8.44
CA SER A 121 32.00 0.48 7.76
C SER A 121 32.10 1.03 6.36
N GLY A 122 33.29 1.57 6.09
CA GLY A 122 33.63 2.42 4.95
C GLY A 122 32.99 1.99 3.64
N GLY A 123 32.58 3.01 2.91
CA GLY A 123 31.87 2.95 1.64
C GLY A 123 32.37 1.87 0.69
N THR A 124 31.41 1.14 0.13
CA THR A 124 31.57 0.55 -1.19
C THR A 124 31.10 1.58 -2.20
N GLU A 125 31.81 1.69 -3.31
CA GLU A 125 31.63 2.67 -4.40
C GLU A 125 30.19 2.70 -4.94
N GLY A 126 29.33 3.47 -4.27
CA GLY A 126 28.02 3.86 -4.75
C GLY A 126 28.12 5.16 -5.54
N ASN A 127 27.42 5.21 -6.66
CA ASN A 127 27.31 6.37 -7.53
C ASN A 127 26.94 7.64 -6.73
N ILE A 128 27.82 8.64 -6.70
CA ILE A 128 27.69 9.90 -5.92
C ILE A 128 26.44 10.74 -6.24
N ASN A 129 25.62 10.33 -7.20
CA ASN A 129 24.39 11.00 -7.61
C ASN A 129 23.11 10.33 -7.09
N GLU A 130 23.21 9.24 -6.32
CA GLU A 130 22.06 8.55 -5.76
C GLU A 130 22.05 8.75 -4.23
N PRO A 131 20.95 9.24 -3.63
CA PRO A 131 20.88 9.38 -2.19
C PRO A 131 21.16 8.02 -1.54
N ASP A 132 21.96 8.01 -0.49
CA ASP A 132 22.17 6.82 0.32
C ASP A 132 20.85 6.44 1.01
N GLN A 133 20.05 5.62 0.34
CA GLN A 133 18.75 5.11 0.81
C GLN A 133 18.92 3.83 1.64
N THR A 134 20.14 3.49 2.03
CA THR A 134 20.43 2.24 2.74
C THR A 134 20.03 2.29 4.21
N HIS A 135 19.88 3.48 4.80
CA HIS A 135 19.58 3.63 6.22
C HIS A 135 18.84 4.94 6.55
N TRP A 136 18.00 4.88 7.59
CA TRP A 136 17.29 6.05 8.12
C TRP A 136 18.25 7.05 8.76
N LYS A 137 18.39 8.24 8.15
CA LYS A 137 19.19 9.33 8.69
C LYS A 137 18.33 10.38 9.39
N ARG A 138 18.47 10.45 10.71
CA ARG A 138 17.78 11.44 11.55
C ARG A 138 18.20 12.87 11.22
N THR A 139 17.23 13.78 11.15
CA THR A 139 17.47 15.22 10.97
C THR A 139 16.90 16.00 12.16
N PRO A 140 17.69 16.77 12.91
CA PRO A 140 17.20 17.57 14.02
C PRO A 140 16.05 18.51 13.61
N GLY A 141 15.04 18.63 14.46
CA GLY A 141 13.87 19.49 14.27
C GLY A 141 12.85 18.98 13.22
N ILE A 142 13.08 17.82 12.60
CA ILE A 142 12.18 17.24 11.59
C ILE A 142 11.81 15.82 12.00
N VAL A 143 10.55 15.47 11.78
CA VAL A 143 10.03 14.11 11.97
C VAL A 143 9.00 13.83 10.88
N LEU A 144 8.95 12.58 10.39
CA LEU A 144 7.97 12.09 9.42
C LEU A 144 7.05 11.06 10.08
N LEU A 145 5.82 10.94 9.59
CA LEU A 145 4.83 9.98 10.05
C LEU A 145 4.01 9.43 8.88
N GLY A 146 3.36 8.28 9.06
CA GLY A 146 2.49 7.67 8.06
C GLY A 146 3.23 7.39 6.75
N ASP A 147 2.54 7.50 5.61
CA ASP A 147 3.12 7.25 4.28
C ASP A 147 4.40 8.05 4.00
N ALA A 148 4.56 9.24 4.58
CA ALA A 148 5.79 10.02 4.42
C ALA A 148 7.00 9.34 5.10
N ALA A 149 6.77 8.58 6.18
CA ALA A 149 7.81 7.85 6.90
C ALA A 149 7.99 6.42 6.37
N HIS A 150 6.90 5.72 6.04
CA HIS A 150 6.93 4.26 5.81
C HIS A 150 5.89 3.78 4.80
N LEU A 151 5.73 4.50 3.67
CA LEU A 151 4.88 4.07 2.56
C LEU A 151 5.10 2.58 2.24
N ALA A 152 4.02 1.82 2.31
CA ALA A 152 3.96 0.41 1.95
C ALA A 152 2.83 0.20 0.94
N THR A 153 2.83 -0.97 0.29
CA THR A 153 1.72 -1.31 -0.59
C THR A 153 0.48 -1.70 0.23
N PRO A 154 -0.73 -1.47 -0.30
CA PRO A 154 -1.94 -1.59 0.51
C PRO A 154 -2.18 -3.02 1.00
N ASN A 155 -2.04 -3.23 2.31
CA ASN A 155 -2.41 -4.46 3.02
C ASN A 155 -3.61 -4.24 3.98
N GLY A 156 -4.16 -3.02 4.00
CA GLY A 156 -5.28 -2.64 4.87
C GLY A 156 -4.91 -1.87 6.14
N GLU A 157 -3.61 -1.65 6.42
CA GLU A 157 -3.18 -1.06 7.70
C GLU A 157 -2.59 0.36 7.63
N GLY A 158 -2.28 0.88 6.44
CA GLY A 158 -1.51 2.15 6.32
C GLY A 158 -2.07 3.31 7.13
N VAL A 159 -3.38 3.58 7.07
CA VAL A 159 -4.01 4.66 7.86
C VAL A 159 -3.94 4.38 9.38
N ASN A 160 -4.07 3.12 9.79
CA ASN A 160 -3.97 2.74 11.19
C ASN A 160 -2.54 2.99 11.71
N GLN A 161 -1.53 2.67 10.91
CA GLN A 161 -0.12 2.95 11.23
C GLN A 161 0.14 4.46 11.34
N ALA A 162 -0.38 5.26 10.40
CA ALA A 162 -0.24 6.72 10.46
C ALA A 162 -0.92 7.34 11.69
N MET A 163 -2.10 6.84 12.07
CA MET A 163 -2.79 7.26 13.29
C MET A 163 -2.03 6.82 14.54
N TYR A 164 -1.47 5.61 14.54
CA TYR A 164 -0.69 5.09 15.65
C TYR A 164 0.61 5.88 15.83
N ASP A 165 1.28 6.26 14.75
CA ASP A 165 2.43 7.16 14.80
C ASP A 165 2.10 8.48 15.48
N SER A 166 0.95 9.07 15.12
CA SER A 166 0.50 10.33 15.71
C SER A 166 0.32 10.21 17.22
N LEU A 167 -0.24 9.09 17.69
CA LEU A 167 -0.42 8.79 19.11
C LEU A 167 0.93 8.57 19.83
N VAL A 168 1.85 7.80 19.25
CA VAL A 168 3.16 7.53 19.86
C VAL A 168 3.99 8.81 19.91
N LEU A 169 4.02 9.62 18.86
CA LEU A 169 4.72 10.91 18.86
C LEU A 169 4.14 11.86 19.91
N PHE A 170 2.82 11.96 20.02
CA PHE A 170 2.18 12.78 21.06
C PHE A 170 2.58 12.30 22.47
N ASN A 171 2.49 11.00 22.73
CA ASN A 171 2.81 10.44 24.05
C ASN A 171 4.29 10.61 24.41
N THR A 172 5.21 10.47 23.45
CA THR A 172 6.65 10.68 23.69
C THR A 172 6.95 12.14 23.99
N ILE A 173 6.33 13.09 23.27
CA ILE A 173 6.44 14.53 23.58
C ILE A 173 5.91 14.83 24.99
N MET A 174 4.72 14.32 25.33
CA MET A 174 4.13 14.55 26.65
C MET A 174 4.95 13.92 27.77
N SER A 175 5.54 12.73 27.55
CA SER A 175 6.42 12.09 28.53
C SER A 175 7.70 12.88 28.78
N GLU A 176 8.26 13.52 27.76
CA GLU A 176 9.46 14.35 27.87
C GLU A 176 9.18 15.73 28.49
N LEU A 177 7.97 16.27 28.28
CA LEU A 177 7.51 17.50 28.93
C LEU A 177 7.13 17.29 30.41
N GLY A 178 6.64 16.10 30.77
CA GLY A 178 6.15 15.77 32.10
C GLY A 178 4.95 16.62 32.55
N ASP A 179 4.68 16.61 33.86
CA ASP A 179 3.57 17.37 34.47
C ASP A 179 3.82 18.89 34.53
N GLU A 180 4.96 19.38 34.03
CA GLU A 180 5.28 20.83 33.97
C GLU A 180 4.49 21.58 32.87
N SER A 181 3.58 20.88 32.18
CA SER A 181 2.84 21.26 30.96
C SER A 181 1.86 22.45 31.11
N GLY A 182 2.07 23.33 32.09
CA GLY A 182 1.32 24.58 32.21
C GLY A 182 1.97 25.72 33.02
N GLN A 183 3.23 25.66 33.45
CA GLN A 183 3.76 26.67 34.39
C GLN A 183 5.17 27.22 34.13
N THR A 184 5.92 26.71 33.14
CA THR A 184 7.24 27.27 32.81
C THR A 184 7.17 28.15 31.56
N ALA A 185 7.87 29.28 31.58
CA ALA A 185 8.01 30.12 30.41
C ALA A 185 8.79 29.36 29.33
N TYR A 186 8.39 29.53 28.06
CA TYR A 186 9.11 28.97 26.91
C TYR A 186 10.61 29.29 26.98
N ASP A 187 11.43 28.25 26.80
CA ASP A 187 12.88 28.37 26.68
C ASP A 187 13.32 27.56 25.46
N GLU A 188 13.73 28.28 24.42
CA GLU A 188 14.10 27.71 23.13
C GLU A 188 15.05 26.52 23.23
N LYS A 189 16.09 26.62 24.07
CA LYS A 189 17.11 25.57 24.19
C LYS A 189 16.59 24.36 24.96
N LYS A 190 15.88 24.60 26.07
CA LYS A 190 15.29 23.51 26.88
C LYS A 190 14.24 22.77 26.05
N ASP A 191 13.32 23.49 25.43
CA ASP A 191 12.20 22.93 24.68
C ASP A 191 12.66 22.21 23.41
N GLN A 192 13.66 22.75 22.70
CA GLN A 192 14.29 22.03 21.60
C GLN A 192 14.91 20.71 22.08
N ALA A 193 15.67 20.72 23.19
CA ALA A 193 16.28 19.50 23.71
C ALA A 193 15.24 18.44 24.13
N VAL A 194 14.09 18.87 24.66
CA VAL A 194 12.93 18.00 24.98
C VAL A 194 12.38 17.37 23.70
N LEU A 195 12.07 18.17 22.69
CA LEU A 195 11.54 17.67 21.41
C LEU A 195 12.53 16.72 20.73
N GLU A 196 13.82 17.01 20.78
CA GLU A 196 14.86 16.16 20.19
C GLU A 196 14.90 14.76 20.85
N ARG A 197 14.70 14.66 22.17
CA ARG A 197 14.61 13.37 22.86
C ARG A 197 13.32 12.63 22.51
N ALA A 198 12.19 13.33 22.50
CA ALA A 198 10.90 12.76 22.12
C ALA A 198 10.92 12.19 20.69
N ILE A 199 11.42 12.95 19.72
CA ILE A 199 11.55 12.52 18.32
C ILE A 199 12.49 11.31 18.22
N THR A 200 13.60 11.29 18.95
CA THR A 200 14.52 10.14 18.95
C THR A 200 13.84 8.87 19.45
N ALA A 201 13.06 8.98 20.53
CA ALA A 201 12.31 7.86 21.07
C ALA A 201 11.22 7.37 20.09
N TYR A 202 10.45 8.30 19.51
CA TYR A 202 9.45 7.99 18.49
C TYR A 202 10.07 7.32 17.26
N GLU A 203 11.14 7.87 16.68
CA GLU A 203 11.78 7.29 15.49
C GLU A 203 12.36 5.90 15.77
N SER A 204 12.85 5.64 16.98
CA SER A 204 13.30 4.30 17.35
C SER A 204 12.17 3.27 17.31
N ASP A 205 10.99 3.61 17.86
CA ASP A 205 9.79 2.76 17.83
C ASP A 205 9.23 2.62 16.41
N MET A 206 9.04 3.74 15.72
CA MET A 206 8.48 3.81 14.37
C MET A 206 9.27 2.97 13.38
N ARG A 207 10.61 3.01 13.42
CA ARG A 207 11.43 2.22 12.48
C ARG A 207 11.19 0.71 12.61
N SER A 208 11.00 0.20 13.83
CA SER A 208 10.70 -1.22 14.03
C SER A 208 9.36 -1.60 13.38
N ARG A 209 8.31 -0.82 13.68
CA ARG A 209 6.97 -1.05 13.12
C ARG A 209 6.92 -0.85 11.61
N ALA A 210 7.62 0.15 11.09
CA ALA A 210 7.73 0.41 9.66
C ALA A 210 8.32 -0.79 8.92
N ARG A 211 9.39 -1.39 9.48
CA ARG A 211 10.00 -2.60 8.92
C ARG A 211 9.00 -3.75 8.87
N GLU A 212 8.29 -4.00 9.97
CA GLU A 212 7.29 -5.07 10.06
C GLU A 212 6.12 -4.84 9.08
N HIS A 213 5.61 -3.61 9.00
CA HIS A 213 4.52 -3.23 8.11
C HIS A 213 4.90 -3.40 6.63
N ILE A 214 6.10 -2.96 6.24
CA ILE A 214 6.61 -3.13 4.88
C ILE A 214 6.85 -4.61 4.60
N GLN A 215 7.40 -5.39 5.54
CA GLN A 215 7.60 -6.83 5.36
C GLN A 215 6.27 -7.55 5.15
N SER A 216 5.26 -7.27 5.98
CA SER A 216 3.91 -7.84 5.82
C SER A 216 3.32 -7.53 4.44
N SER A 217 3.57 -6.32 3.92
CA SER A 217 3.12 -5.93 2.58
C SER A 217 3.85 -6.71 1.48
N ILE A 218 5.16 -6.95 1.62
CA ILE A 218 5.94 -7.81 0.70
C ILE A 218 5.40 -9.23 0.70
N ASP A 219 5.16 -9.80 1.88
CA ASP A 219 4.69 -11.18 2.02
C ASP A 219 3.31 -11.35 1.38
N LEU A 220 2.43 -10.35 1.53
CA LEU A 220 1.12 -10.32 0.89
C LEU A 220 1.22 -10.18 -0.64
N GLU A 221 2.13 -9.35 -1.15
CA GLU A 221 2.40 -9.24 -2.59
C GLU A 221 2.88 -10.58 -3.17
N ASP A 222 3.85 -11.20 -2.52
CA ASP A 222 4.40 -12.48 -2.94
C ASP A 222 3.31 -13.57 -2.94
N LEU A 223 2.42 -13.55 -1.94
CA LEU A 223 1.26 -14.44 -1.90
C LEU A 223 0.28 -14.17 -3.07
N MET A 224 -0.07 -12.91 -3.30
CA MET A 224 -1.10 -12.53 -4.29
C MET A 224 -0.66 -12.75 -5.74
N TYR A 225 0.63 -12.57 -6.03
CA TYR A 225 1.15 -12.58 -7.40
C TYR A 225 1.99 -13.82 -7.76
N ALA A 226 2.22 -14.74 -6.80
CA ALA A 226 2.87 -16.01 -7.08
C ALA A 226 2.06 -16.87 -8.07
N ASP A 227 2.76 -17.71 -8.82
CA ASP A 227 2.15 -18.62 -9.80
C ASP A 227 1.19 -19.63 -9.12
N ASP A 228 1.43 -19.94 -7.84
CA ASP A 228 0.65 -20.82 -6.96
C ASP A 228 -0.14 -20.06 -5.87
N GLY A 229 -0.35 -18.74 -6.00
CA GLY A 229 -0.93 -17.90 -4.94
C GLY A 229 -2.30 -18.37 -4.41
N ALA A 230 -3.16 -18.91 -5.29
CA ALA A 230 -4.44 -19.49 -4.89
C ALA A 230 -4.29 -20.76 -4.03
N ALA A 231 -3.29 -21.61 -4.33
CA ALA A 231 -3.01 -22.81 -3.54
C ALA A 231 -2.46 -22.44 -2.16
N ARG A 232 -1.52 -21.48 -2.11
CA ARG A 232 -0.96 -20.97 -0.85
C ARG A 232 -2.02 -20.36 0.06
N MET A 233 -2.97 -19.60 -0.50
CA MET A 233 -4.11 -19.08 0.25
C MET A 233 -4.96 -20.20 0.88
N ILE A 234 -5.18 -21.31 0.15
CA ILE A 234 -5.91 -22.47 0.68
C ILE A 234 -5.12 -23.16 1.80
N GLU A 235 -3.81 -23.33 1.62
CA GLU A 235 -2.92 -23.92 2.64
C GLU A 235 -2.94 -23.12 3.95
N MET A 236 -2.93 -21.78 3.88
CA MET A 236 -3.05 -20.93 5.07
C MET A 236 -4.34 -21.20 5.87
N PHE A 237 -5.46 -21.47 5.21
CA PHE A 237 -6.71 -21.85 5.89
C PHE A 237 -6.68 -23.30 6.40
N GLY A 238 -5.93 -24.19 5.74
CA GLY A 238 -5.77 -25.58 6.14
C GLY A 238 -4.89 -25.78 7.38
N ASP A 239 -3.86 -24.95 7.54
CA ASP A 239 -2.92 -24.98 8.67
C ASP A 239 -3.44 -24.27 9.94
N SER A 240 -4.64 -23.68 9.87
CA SER A 240 -5.29 -22.97 10.97
C SER A 240 -6.08 -23.87 11.96
N HIS A 241 -5.70 -25.15 12.10
CA HIS A 241 -6.35 -26.12 12.99
C HIS A 241 -5.37 -26.98 13.79
#